data_AF-A0A1Q7R4W9-F1
#
_entry.id   AF-A0A1Q7R4W9-F1
#
_cell.length_a   1.000
_cell.length_b   1.000
_cell.length_c   1.000
_cell.angle_alpha   90.00
_cell.angle_beta   90.00
_cell.angle_gamma   90.00
#
_symmetry.space_group_name_H-M   'P 1'
#
loop_
_entity.id
_entity.type
_entity.pdbx_description
1 polymer ?
#
loop_
_entity_poly.entity_id
_entity_poly.type
_entity_poly.pdbx_seq_one_letter_code
_entity_poly.pdbx_strand_id
1 'polypeptide(L)'
;MGKWAVAMSGGVDSSVAAGLLAAEGHEVVGLTMNLWPDWLPEPDDAFKACCGVSAIEDARAVAHRLDIRHYVLNMPTGVRPIPVLPAIRPSSSPSCCTK
;
A
#
# COMPACT_ATOMS: atom_id res chain seq x y z
N MET A 1 -11.12 -23.46 -10.26
CA MET A 1 -9.98 -23.10 -9.39
C MET A 1 -9.01 -22.25 -10.21
N GLY A 2 -8.63 -21.09 -9.71
CA GLY A 2 -7.85 -20.08 -10.45
C GLY A 2 -6.79 -19.42 -9.56
N LYS A 3 -5.89 -18.67 -10.18
CA LYS A 3 -4.81 -17.95 -9.49
C LYS A 3 -5.12 -16.45 -9.47
N TRP A 4 -5.11 -15.84 -8.30
CA TRP A 4 -5.46 -14.43 -8.12
C TRP A 4 -4.34 -13.69 -7.40
N ALA A 5 -4.04 -12.49 -7.90
CA ALA A 5 -3.25 -11.50 -7.19
C ALA A 5 -4.19 -10.42 -6.67
N VAL A 6 -4.16 -10.16 -5.36
CA VAL A 6 -5.02 -9.16 -4.71
C VAL A 6 -4.14 -8.00 -4.23
N ALA A 7 -4.48 -6.79 -4.66
CA ALA A 7 -3.87 -5.58 -4.12
C ALA A 7 -4.39 -5.36 -2.70
N MET A 8 -3.52 -5.48 -1.70
CA MET A 8 -3.83 -5.34 -0.28
C MET A 8 -3.24 -4.04 0.26
N SER A 9 -4.10 -3.07 0.56
CA SER A 9 -3.70 -1.79 1.14
C SER A 9 -3.59 -1.82 2.67
N GLY A 10 -3.90 -2.96 3.31
CA GLY A 10 -4.08 -3.05 4.77
C GLY A 10 -5.50 -2.69 5.21
N GLY A 11 -6.35 -2.21 4.31
CA GLY A 11 -7.76 -1.92 4.57
C GLY A 11 -8.65 -3.19 4.61
N VAL A 12 -9.83 -3.02 5.20
CA VAL A 12 -10.82 -4.11 5.40
C VAL A 12 -11.32 -4.68 4.07
N ASP A 13 -11.63 -3.83 3.08
CA ASP A 13 -12.21 -4.30 1.81
C ASP A 13 -11.29 -5.27 1.06
N SER A 14 -10.02 -4.90 0.90
CA SER A 14 -9.02 -5.75 0.26
C SER A 14 -8.75 -7.05 1.04
N SER A 15 -8.88 -7.00 2.36
CA SER A 15 -8.71 -8.14 3.26
C SER A 15 -9.86 -9.14 3.13
N VAL A 16 -11.10 -8.64 3.09
CA VAL A 16 -12.30 -9.47 2.89
C VAL A 16 -12.30 -10.09 1.50
N ALA A 17 -11.93 -9.33 0.46
CA ALA A 17 -11.83 -9.85 -0.90
C ALA A 17 -10.82 -11.01 -1.00
N ALA A 18 -9.63 -10.87 -0.40
CA ALA A 18 -8.65 -11.95 -0.34
C ALA A 18 -9.17 -13.17 0.42
N GLY A 19 -9.86 -12.96 1.55
CA GLY A 19 -10.44 -14.03 2.36
C GLY A 19 -11.54 -14.82 1.64
N LEU A 20 -12.41 -14.16 0.88
CA LEU A 20 -13.45 -14.83 0.10
C LEU A 20 -12.85 -15.71 -1.00
N LEU A 21 -11.88 -15.19 -1.75
CA LEU A 21 -11.19 -15.96 -2.79
C LEU A 21 -10.44 -17.18 -2.20
N ALA A 22 -9.79 -17.01 -1.05
CA ALA A 22 -9.13 -18.10 -0.35
C ALA A 22 -10.14 -19.14 0.15
N ALA A 23 -11.28 -18.72 0.71
CA ALA A 23 -12.34 -19.60 1.19
C ALA A 23 -13.02 -20.39 0.05
N GLU A 24 -13.10 -19.82 -1.14
CA GLU A 24 -13.55 -20.49 -2.37
C GLU A 24 -12.51 -21.49 -2.94
N GLY A 25 -11.34 -21.61 -2.31
CA GLY A 25 -10.29 -22.57 -2.68
C GLY A 25 -9.38 -22.10 -3.82
N HIS A 26 -9.32 -20.81 -4.10
CA HIS A 26 -8.38 -20.27 -5.08
C HIS A 26 -6.96 -20.12 -4.53
N GLU A 27 -5.96 -20.15 -5.43
CA GLU A 27 -4.59 -19.76 -5.08
C GLU A 27 -4.51 -18.24 -5.07
N VAL A 28 -4.37 -17.64 -3.88
CA VAL A 28 -4.35 -16.18 -3.69
C VAL A 28 -2.96 -15.73 -3.25
N VAL A 29 -2.50 -14.62 -3.84
CA VAL A 29 -1.29 -13.90 -3.41
C VAL A 29 -1.65 -12.45 -3.14
N GLY A 30 -1.30 -11.94 -1.96
CA GLY A 30 -1.44 -10.54 -1.60
C GLY A 30 -0.26 -9.69 -2.09
N LEU A 31 -0.53 -8.49 -2.58
CA LEU A 31 0.45 -7.52 -3.03
C LEU A 31 0.19 -6.15 -2.39
N THR A 32 1.18 -5.57 -1.73
CA THR A 32 1.11 -4.18 -1.26
C THR A 32 2.08 -3.32 -2.04
N MET A 33 1.63 -2.17 -2.55
CA MET A 33 2.46 -1.21 -3.28
C MET A 33 2.83 -0.05 -2.38
N ASN A 34 4.11 0.10 -2.08
CA ASN A 34 4.65 1.28 -1.43
C ASN A 34 5.03 2.31 -2.50
N LEU A 35 4.23 3.37 -2.59
CA LEU A 35 4.41 4.45 -3.57
C LEU A 35 5.09 5.68 -2.97
N TRP A 36 5.41 5.65 -1.67
CA TRP A 36 5.97 6.82 -0.98
C TRP A 36 7.31 7.20 -1.58
N PRO A 37 7.52 8.47 -1.96
CA PRO A 37 8.80 8.93 -2.48
C PRO A 37 9.94 8.78 -1.46
N ASP A 38 11.02 8.12 -1.84
CA ASP A 38 12.19 7.89 -0.98
C ASP A 38 12.88 9.18 -0.49
N TRP A 39 12.64 10.32 -1.16
CA TRP A 39 13.19 11.64 -0.78
C TRP A 39 12.24 12.49 0.07
N LEU A 40 11.00 12.05 0.28
CA LEU A 40 10.12 12.67 1.26
C LEU A 40 10.38 12.04 2.62
N PRO A 41 10.40 12.83 3.71
CA PRO A 41 10.43 12.26 5.05
C PRO A 41 9.24 11.31 5.24
N GLU A 42 9.42 10.34 6.14
CA GLU A 42 8.35 9.45 6.58
C GLU A 42 7.08 10.27 6.87
N PRO A 43 5.92 9.82 6.37
CA PRO A 43 4.70 10.57 6.56
C PRO A 43 4.38 10.78 8.04
N ASP A 44 3.81 11.94 8.38
CA ASP A 44 3.26 12.20 9.73
C ASP A 44 2.21 11.14 10.10
N ASP A 45 1.95 10.92 11.40
CA ASP A 45 1.11 9.83 11.90
C ASP A 45 -0.30 9.76 11.27
N ALA A 46 -0.85 10.90 10.83
CA ALA A 46 -2.12 10.96 10.10
C ALA A 46 -2.05 10.38 8.67
N PHE A 47 -0.90 10.45 8.00
CA PHE A 47 -0.67 9.82 6.69
C PHE A 47 -0.29 8.35 6.80
N LYS A 48 0.33 7.93 7.91
CA LYS A 48 0.71 6.52 8.13
C LYS A 48 -0.49 5.58 8.01
N ALA A 49 -1.68 6.05 8.41
CA ALA A 49 -2.91 5.28 8.42
C ALA A 49 -3.37 4.77 7.02
N CYS A 50 -3.04 5.46 5.92
CA CYS A 50 -3.46 5.00 4.58
C CYS A 50 -2.31 4.51 3.69
N CYS A 51 -1.08 5.00 3.90
CA CYS A 51 0.04 4.74 2.99
C CYS A 51 1.42 4.63 3.65
N GLY A 52 1.47 4.43 4.97
CA GLY A 52 2.73 4.24 5.70
C GLY A 52 3.08 2.77 5.92
N VAL A 53 4.19 2.57 6.64
CA VAL A 53 4.68 1.25 7.09
C VAL A 53 3.61 0.47 7.87
N SER A 54 2.71 1.14 8.59
CA SER A 54 1.61 0.49 9.32
C SER A 54 0.64 -0.24 8.39
N ALA A 55 0.31 0.34 7.22
CA ALA A 55 -0.59 -0.29 6.25
C ALA A 55 0.01 -1.58 5.66
N ILE A 56 1.34 -1.61 5.49
CA ILE A 56 2.07 -2.81 5.06
C ILE A 56 1.99 -3.89 6.15
N GLU A 57 2.16 -3.51 7.42
CA GLU A 57 2.10 -4.45 8.54
C GLU A 57 0.69 -5.02 8.73
N ASP A 58 -0.35 -4.18 8.58
CA ASP A 58 -1.74 -4.62 8.60
C ASP A 58 -2.04 -5.62 7.47
N ALA A 59 -1.60 -5.32 6.24
CA ALA A 59 -1.73 -6.23 5.11
C ALA A 59 -1.02 -7.58 5.35
N ARG A 60 0.20 -7.53 5.89
CA ARG A 60 0.98 -8.71 6.27
C ARG A 60 0.26 -9.53 7.34
N ALA A 61 -0.27 -8.89 8.38
CA ALA A 61 -0.97 -9.55 9.48
C ALA A 61 -2.26 -10.24 9.01
N VAL A 62 -2.98 -9.65 8.07
CA VAL A 62 -4.14 -10.28 7.43
C VAL A 62 -3.72 -11.46 6.57
N ALA A 63 -2.71 -11.29 5.70
CA ALA A 63 -2.23 -12.36 4.83
C ALA A 63 -1.76 -13.59 5.61
N HIS A 64 -1.07 -13.36 6.74
CA HIS A 64 -0.65 -14.42 7.65
C HIS A 64 -1.83 -15.16 8.27
N ARG A 65 -2.92 -14.46 8.63
CA ARG A 65 -4.15 -15.11 9.15
C ARG A 65 -4.89 -15.91 8.09
N LEU A 66 -4.81 -15.51 6.83
CA LEU A 66 -5.43 -16.19 5.69
C LEU A 66 -4.55 -17.31 5.10
N ASP A 67 -3.35 -17.53 5.63
CA ASP A 67 -2.34 -18.47 5.09
C ASP A 67 -2.02 -18.25 3.60
N ILE A 68 -1.96 -16.97 3.19
CA ILE A 68 -1.61 -16.58 1.82
C ILE A 68 -0.23 -15.91 1.76
N ARG A 69 0.47 -16.08 0.63
CA ARG A 69 1.72 -15.36 0.39
C ARG A 69 1.46 -13.88 0.19
N HIS A 70 2.32 -13.03 0.74
CA HIS A 70 2.24 -11.58 0.63
C HIS A 70 3.58 -10.98 0.21
N TYR A 71 3.56 -10.09 -0.78
CA TYR A 71 4.74 -9.38 -1.25
C TYR A 71 4.53 -7.87 -1.20
N VAL A 72 5.61 -7.16 -0.91
CA VAL A 72 5.65 -5.69 -0.92
C VAL A 72 6.46 -5.22 -2.11
N LEU A 73 5.85 -4.38 -2.94
CA LEU A 73 6.45 -3.77 -4.12
C LEU A 73 6.79 -2.33 -3.77
N ASN A 74 8.08 -2.01 -3.67
CA ASN A 74 8.55 -0.63 -3.55
C ASN A 74 8.59 -0.01 -4.95
N MET A 75 7.67 0.92 -5.21
CA MET A 75 7.56 1.66 -6.46
C MET A 75 7.35 3.14 -6.17
N PRO A 76 8.37 3.85 -5.64
CA PRO A 76 8.26 5.26 -5.31
C PRO A 76 7.85 6.07 -6.56
N THR A 77 6.70 6.74 -6.51
CA THR A 77 6.21 7.56 -7.61
C THR A 77 6.65 8.99 -7.41
N GLY A 78 7.64 9.44 -8.18
CA GLY A 78 7.95 10.85 -8.31
C GLY A 78 9.28 11.10 -9.01
N VAL A 79 9.39 12.28 -9.60
CA VAL A 79 10.64 12.76 -10.17
C VAL A 79 11.40 13.42 -9.03
N ARG A 80 12.69 13.09 -8.83
CA ARG A 80 13.54 13.86 -7.90
C ARG A 80 13.44 15.34 -8.28
N PRO A 81 12.99 16.23 -7.38
CA PRO A 81 13.02 17.66 -7.66
C PRO A 81 14.48 18.06 -7.89
N ILE A 82 14.76 18.69 -9.03
CA ILE A 82 16.09 19.22 -9.34
C ILE A 82 16.37 20.33 -8.31
N PRO A 83 17.54 20.39 -7.67
CA PRO A 83 17.85 21.34 -6.57
C PRO A 83 17.74 22.84 -6.90
N VAL A 84 17.38 23.20 -8.14
CA VAL A 84 17.40 24.58 -8.66
C VAL A 84 16.07 25.31 -8.59
N LEU A 85 14.98 24.65 -8.16
CA LEU A 85 13.69 25.31 -8.00
C LEU A 85 13.40 25.52 -6.51
N PRO A 86 13.14 26.77 -6.06
CA PRO A 86 12.69 27.01 -4.70
C PRO A 86 11.40 26.22 -4.49
N ALA A 87 11.33 25.53 -3.35
CA ALA A 87 10.19 24.72 -2.94
C ALA A 87 8.93 25.60 -2.85
N ILE A 88 8.22 25.75 -3.97
CA ILE A 88 6.82 26.13 -3.96
C ILE A 88 6.14 24.97 -3.26
N ARG A 89 5.76 25.16 -1.99
CA ARG A 89 4.91 24.19 -1.29
C ARG A 89 3.59 24.17 -2.07
N PRO A 90 3.25 23.07 -2.78
CA PRO A 90 1.89 22.96 -3.30
C PRO A 90 0.96 22.98 -2.07
N SER A 91 0.01 23.90 -2.06
CA SER A 91 -1.00 24.07 -0.98
C SER A 91 -2.00 22.90 -0.92
N SER A 92 -1.83 21.88 -1.75
CA SER A 92 -2.56 20.63 -1.71
C SER A 92 -1.71 19.58 -1.00
N SER A 93 -2.04 19.26 0.25
CA SER A 93 -1.59 18.04 0.91
C SER A 93 -1.81 16.87 -0.06
N PRO A 94 -0.79 16.10 -0.44
CA PRO A 94 -0.92 15.08 -1.49
C PRO A 94 -1.63 13.87 -0.90
N SER A 95 -2.94 13.96 -0.64
CA SER A 95 -3.66 12.93 0.09
C SER A 95 -3.55 11.61 -0.65
N CYS A 96 -2.90 10.64 -0.03
CA CYS A 96 -2.53 9.39 -0.66
C CYS A 96 -3.74 8.53 -1.12
N CYS A 97 -4.94 8.84 -0.62
CA CYS A 97 -6.15 8.05 -0.83
C CYS A 97 -7.40 8.86 -1.24
N THR A 98 -7.28 10.18 -1.47
CA THR A 98 -8.40 11.03 -1.92
C THR A 98 -8.02 11.78 -3.19
N LYS A 99 -9.04 11.92 -4.06
CA LYS A 99 -9.06 12.52 -5.40
C LYS A 99 -8.16 13.74 -5.60
#